data_AF-A0A945TEI9-F1
#
_entry.id   AF-A0A945TEI9-F1
#
_cell.length_a   1.000
_cell.length_b   1.000
_cell.length_c   1.000
_cell.angle_alpha   90.00
_cell.angle_beta   90.00
_cell.angle_gamma   90.00
#
_symmetry.space_group_name_H-M   'P 1'
#
loop_
_entity.id
_entity.type
_entity.pdbx_description
1 polymer ?
#
loop_
_entity_poly.entity_id
_entity_poly.type
_entity_poly.pdbx_seq_one_letter_code
_entity_poly.pdbx_strand_id
1 'polypeptide(L)'
;LSGAVDAGMLDAAELANENWVMTAGPTAWEAARALDSDTAISLVRLFTLLEEQVSGWEAGNKSPVISLVKILKERGDLEADLRKWIKSNTKNRYLPNGSAL
;
A
#
# COMPACT_ATOMS: atom_id res chain seq x y z
N LEU A 1 -4.39 -3.11 -26.20
CA LEU A 1 -5.36 -3.92 -25.43
C LEU A 1 -5.79 -3.09 -24.23
N SER A 2 -6.82 -2.26 -24.41
CA SER A 2 -7.43 -1.50 -23.33
C SER A 2 -8.47 -2.43 -22.70
N GLY A 3 -8.04 -3.21 -21.71
CA GLY A 3 -8.97 -3.91 -20.84
C GLY A 3 -9.42 -2.91 -19.80
N ALA A 4 -10.58 -2.29 -20.01
CA ALA A 4 -11.29 -1.68 -18.90
C ALA A 4 -11.54 -2.79 -17.87
N VAL A 5 -10.89 -2.70 -16.72
CA VAL A 5 -11.27 -3.48 -15.55
C VAL A 5 -12.70 -3.04 -15.20
N ASP A 6 -13.66 -3.85 -15.60
CA ASP A 6 -15.06 -3.62 -15.28
C ASP A 6 -15.24 -3.82 -13.79
N ALA A 7 -15.89 -2.87 -13.10
CA ALA A 7 -16.05 -2.92 -11.64
C ALA A 7 -16.84 -4.16 -11.18
N GLY A 8 -17.53 -4.84 -12.11
CA GLY A 8 -18.22 -6.11 -11.87
C GLY A 8 -17.34 -7.37 -11.95
N MET A 9 -16.03 -7.27 -12.23
CA MET A 9 -15.10 -8.42 -12.23
C MET A 9 -14.46 -8.71 -10.87
N LEU A 10 -14.64 -7.82 -9.89
CA LEU A 10 -14.18 -8.03 -8.53
C LEU A 10 -15.43 -8.11 -7.67
N ASP A 11 -15.98 -9.31 -7.50
CA ASP A 11 -17.07 -9.50 -6.56
C ASP A 11 -16.62 -8.96 -5.20
N ALA A 12 -17.42 -8.09 -4.58
CA ALA A 12 -17.08 -7.51 -3.27
C ALA A 12 -16.82 -8.60 -2.22
N ALA A 13 -17.43 -9.78 -2.41
CA ALA A 13 -17.19 -10.98 -1.61
C ALA A 13 -15.84 -11.67 -1.91
N GLU A 14 -15.35 -11.64 -3.15
CA GLU A 14 -14.02 -12.15 -3.50
C GLU A 14 -12.94 -11.24 -2.91
N LEU A 15 -13.07 -9.92 -3.11
CA LEU A 15 -12.17 -8.94 -2.49
C LEU A 15 -12.16 -9.05 -0.96
N ALA A 16 -13.29 -9.31 -0.31
CA ALA A 16 -13.36 -9.43 1.15
C ALA A 16 -12.36 -10.45 1.75
N ASN A 17 -11.94 -11.46 0.97
CA ASN A 17 -10.95 -12.47 1.39
C ASN A 17 -9.51 -12.19 0.93
N GLU A 18 -9.28 -11.12 0.16
CA GLU A 18 -7.95 -10.77 -0.36
C GLU A 18 -7.11 -9.96 0.64
N ASN A 19 -7.57 -9.78 1.89
CA ASN A 19 -6.85 -9.05 2.92
C ASN A 19 -5.46 -9.63 3.23
N TRP A 20 -5.18 -10.88 2.81
CA TRP A 20 -3.86 -11.50 2.92
C TRP A 20 -2.77 -10.63 2.27
N VAL A 21 -3.10 -9.87 1.21
CA VAL A 21 -2.17 -8.96 0.53
C VAL A 21 -1.63 -7.89 1.48
N MET A 22 -2.43 -7.45 2.46
CA MET A 22 -2.06 -6.45 3.46
C MET A 22 -1.02 -6.97 4.46
N THR A 23 -0.88 -8.28 4.59
CA THR A 23 0.09 -8.88 5.52
C THR A 23 1.15 -9.73 4.81
N ALA A 24 1.19 -9.67 3.48
CA ALA A 24 2.22 -10.30 2.67
C ALA A 24 3.60 -9.81 3.11
N GLY A 25 4.54 -10.76 3.26
CA GLY A 25 5.88 -10.45 3.76
C GLY A 25 6.63 -9.44 2.88
N PRO A 26 7.69 -8.79 3.40
CA PRO A 26 8.42 -7.75 2.66
C PRO A 26 8.92 -8.19 1.29
N THR A 27 9.28 -9.47 1.13
CA THR A 27 9.75 -10.05 -0.14
C THR A 27 8.68 -10.07 -1.23
N ALA A 28 7.39 -10.08 -0.86
CA ALA A 28 6.29 -10.03 -1.83
C ALA A 28 6.26 -8.70 -2.62
N TRP A 29 6.82 -7.63 -2.04
CA TRP A 29 6.83 -6.29 -2.63
C TRP A 29 8.10 -5.97 -3.42
N GLU A 30 9.05 -6.91 -3.51
CA GLU A 30 10.30 -6.71 -4.26
C GLU A 30 10.05 -6.43 -5.74
N ALA A 31 9.02 -7.03 -6.34
CA ALA A 31 8.63 -6.76 -7.73
C ALA A 31 8.23 -5.30 -7.97
N ALA A 32 7.78 -4.58 -6.93
CA ALA A 32 7.48 -3.15 -7.05
C ALA A 32 8.72 -2.31 -7.38
N ARG A 33 9.94 -2.85 -7.20
CA ARG A 33 11.18 -2.22 -7.65
C ARG A 33 11.28 -2.03 -9.17
N ALA A 34 10.48 -2.73 -9.96
CA ALA A 34 10.41 -2.53 -11.41
C ALA A 34 9.36 -1.49 -11.84
N LEU A 35 8.48 -1.06 -10.93
CA LEU A 35 7.45 -0.07 -11.23
C LEU A 35 8.05 1.33 -11.28
N ASP A 36 7.50 2.17 -12.16
CA ASP A 36 7.73 3.61 -12.12
C ASP A 36 7.22 4.22 -10.81
N SER A 37 7.67 5.44 -10.51
CA SER A 37 7.43 6.07 -9.22
C SER A 37 5.97 6.50 -9.06
N ASP A 38 5.28 6.92 -10.12
CA ASP A 38 3.86 7.29 -10.06
C ASP A 38 2.98 6.09 -9.72
N THR A 39 3.26 4.93 -10.33
CA THR A 39 2.57 3.67 -10.02
C THR A 39 2.84 3.24 -8.58
N ALA A 40 4.09 3.30 -8.12
CA ALA A 40 4.44 2.95 -6.74
C ALA A 40 3.77 3.89 -5.72
N ILE A 41 3.70 5.20 -6.01
CA ILE A 41 2.99 6.20 -5.20
C ILE A 41 1.49 5.90 -5.16
N SER A 42 0.90 5.51 -6.29
CA SER A 42 -0.51 5.13 -6.36
C SER A 42 -0.81 3.90 -5.51
N LEU A 43 0.06 2.88 -5.50
CA LEU A 43 -0.06 1.72 -4.60
C LEU A 43 0.05 2.11 -3.12
N VAL A 44 0.98 3.02 -2.77
CA VAL A 44 1.09 3.55 -1.41
C VAL A 44 -0.24 4.18 -0.97
N ARG A 45 -0.85 5.00 -1.83
CA ARG A 45 -2.15 5.63 -1.53
C ARG A 45 -3.25 4.59 -1.38
N LEU A 46 -3.33 3.64 -2.31
CA LEU A 46 -4.31 2.56 -2.29
C LEU A 46 -4.26 1.79 -0.96
N PHE A 47 -3.10 1.25 -0.59
CA PHE A 47 -2.99 0.43 0.63
C PHE A 47 -3.17 1.23 1.91
N THR A 48 -2.82 2.52 1.92
CA THR A 48 -3.11 3.41 3.06
C THR A 48 -4.63 3.54 3.26
N LEU A 49 -5.39 3.76 2.18
CA LEU A 49 -6.85 3.90 2.26
C LEU A 49 -7.56 2.58 2.56
N LEU A 50 -7.11 1.47 1.96
CA LEU A 50 -7.66 0.15 2.22
C LEU A 50 -7.55 -0.21 3.70
N GLU A 51 -6.39 0.03 4.32
CA GLU A 51 -6.19 -0.27 5.74
C GLU A 51 -7.09 0.56 6.67
N GLU A 52 -7.36 1.82 6.32
CA GLU A 52 -8.17 2.72 7.16
C GLU A 52 -9.68 2.53 6.95
N GLN A 53 -10.11 2.19 5.73
CA GLN A 53 -11.52 2.24 5.33
C GLN A 53 -12.18 0.87 5.21
N VAL A 54 -11.42 -0.21 5.06
CA VAL A 54 -11.96 -1.56 4.88
C VAL A 54 -11.73 -2.37 6.16
N SER A 55 -12.81 -2.64 6.88
CA SER A 55 -12.75 -3.43 8.11
C SER A 55 -12.19 -4.84 7.83
N GLY A 56 -11.22 -5.27 8.64
CA GLY A 56 -10.55 -6.56 8.50
C GLY A 56 -9.31 -6.54 7.61
N TRP A 57 -8.89 -5.37 7.11
CA TRP A 57 -7.68 -5.19 6.30
C TRP A 57 -6.53 -4.53 7.09
N GLU A 58 -6.70 -4.38 8.40
CA GLU A 58 -5.70 -3.77 9.29
C GLU A 58 -4.42 -4.62 9.33
N ALA A 59 -3.29 -4.04 8.92
CA ALA A 59 -2.01 -4.75 8.83
C ALA A 59 -0.98 -4.33 9.87
N GLY A 60 -1.15 -3.15 10.47
CA GLY A 60 -0.24 -2.66 11.49
C GLY A 60 1.20 -2.58 10.94
N ASN A 61 2.14 -3.24 11.62
CA ASN A 61 3.55 -3.21 11.24
C ASN A 61 3.89 -4.07 9.99
N LYS A 62 2.92 -4.79 9.44
CA LYS A 62 3.08 -5.60 8.21
C LYS A 62 2.59 -4.89 6.95
N SER A 63 2.04 -3.68 7.09
CA SER A 63 1.41 -2.95 6.00
C SER A 63 2.31 -2.84 4.76
N PRO A 64 1.79 -3.07 3.54
CA PRO A 64 2.53 -2.92 2.28
C PRO A 64 3.17 -1.55 2.11
N VAL A 65 2.51 -0.53 2.68
CA VAL A 65 2.95 0.86 2.64
C VAL A 65 4.39 1.00 3.15
N ILE A 66 4.78 0.23 4.18
CA ILE A 66 6.14 0.28 4.75
C ILE A 66 7.18 -0.15 3.70
N SER A 67 6.92 -1.26 3.01
CA SER A 67 7.81 -1.80 1.97
C SER A 67 7.89 -0.86 0.76
N LEU A 68 6.75 -0.35 0.29
CA LEU A 68 6.67 0.55 -0.85
C LEU A 68 7.33 1.91 -0.56
N VAL A 69 7.12 2.48 0.63
CA VAL A 69 7.79 3.70 1.08
C VAL A 69 9.30 3.50 1.18
N LYS A 70 9.75 2.34 1.65
CA LYS A 70 11.19 2.00 1.68
C LYS A 70 11.78 2.00 0.26
N ILE A 71 11.10 1.37 -0.71
CA ILE A 71 11.53 1.35 -2.12
C ILE A 71 11.62 2.78 -2.69
N LEU A 72 10.58 3.61 -2.51
CA LEU A 72 10.61 5.01 -2.96
C LEU A 72 11.73 5.82 -2.30
N LYS A 73 12.00 5.57 -1.01
CA LYS A 73 13.10 6.23 -0.29
C LYS A 73 14.46 5.83 -0.85
N GLU A 74 14.67 4.55 -1.14
CA GLU A 74 15.92 4.01 -1.72
C GLU A 74 16.22 4.61 -3.10
N ARG A 75 15.18 4.92 -3.88
CA ARG A 75 15.30 5.56 -5.20
C ARG A 75 15.52 7.08 -5.14
N GLY A 76 15.19 7.72 -4.02
CA GLY A 76 15.16 9.19 -3.90
C GLY A 76 13.85 9.84 -4.36
N ASP A 77 12.83 9.05 -4.66
CA ASP A 77 11.55 9.51 -5.23
C ASP A 77 10.46 9.72 -4.16
N LEU A 78 10.80 9.54 -2.89
CA LEU A 78 9.83 9.70 -1.81
C LEU A 78 9.60 11.18 -1.50
N GLU A 79 8.51 11.71 -2.03
CA GLU A 79 8.09 13.08 -1.83
C GLU A 79 7.68 13.38 -0.38
N ALA A 80 7.99 14.59 0.08
CA ALA A 80 7.62 15.06 1.42
C ALA A 80 6.09 15.12 1.60
N ASP A 81 5.36 15.49 0.54
CA ASP A 81 3.91 15.61 0.59
C ASP A 81 3.22 14.25 0.63
N LEU A 82 3.79 13.21 -0.01
CA LEU A 82 3.31 11.84 0.17
C LEU A 82 3.44 11.38 1.62
N ARG A 83 4.59 11.65 2.27
CA ARG A 83 4.77 11.31 3.69
C ARG A 83 3.75 11.98 4.60
N LYS A 84 3.43 13.26 4.35
CA LYS A 84 2.40 13.99 5.10
C LYS A 84 1.02 13.40 4.83
N TRP A 85 0.71 13.15 3.56
CA TRP A 85 -0.56 12.57 3.14
C TRP A 85 -0.82 11.23 3.82
N ILE A 86 0.16 10.31 3.86
CA ILE A 86 -0.01 9.01 4.55
C ILE A 86 -0.43 9.22 6.00
N LYS A 87 0.28 10.09 6.74
CA LYS A 87 -0.02 10.35 8.16
C LYS A 87 -1.40 10.96 8.41
N SER A 88 -1.94 11.71 7.44
CA SER A 88 -3.27 12.30 7.52
C SER A 88 -4.40 11.33 7.17
N ASN A 89 -4.09 10.18 6.58
CA ASN A 89 -5.09 9.24 6.03
C ASN A 89 -5.08 7.87 6.73
N THR A 90 -4.39 7.72 7.86
CA THR A 90 -4.36 6.44 8.59
C THR A 90 -4.21 6.65 10.10
N LYS A 91 -4.83 5.76 10.89
CA LYS A 91 -4.59 5.61 12.33
C LYS A 91 -3.50 4.59 12.64
N ASN A 92 -2.96 3.89 11.64
CA ASN A 92 -1.87 2.93 11.83
C ASN A 92 -0.58 3.68 12.22
N ARG A 93 -0.22 3.61 13.51
CA ARG A 93 0.98 4.23 14.11
C ARG A 93 2.31 3.79 13.50
N TYR A 94 2.34 2.67 12.77
CA TYR A 94 3.54 2.18 12.10
C TYR A 94 3.77 2.89 10.76
N LEU A 95 2.75 3.50 10.15
CA LEU A 95 2.92 4.17 8.87
C LEU A 95 3.55 5.57 9.02
N PRO A 96 4.46 5.97 8.09
CA PRO A 96 4.86 5.23 6.89
C PRO A 96 6.12 4.34 7.06
N ASN A 97 6.82 4.38 8.19
CA ASN A 97 8.21 3.86 8.28
C ASN A 97 8.37 2.49 8.98
N GLY A 98 7.29 1.91 9.50
CA GLY A 98 7.33 0.72 10.36
C GLY A 98 7.65 1.04 11.82
N SER A 99 7.90 -0.02 12.60
CA SER A 99 8.30 0.11 14.01
C SER A 99 9.63 0.86 14.13
N ALA A 100 9.68 1.86 15.00
CA ALA A 100 10.96 2.34 15.53
C ALA A 100 11.53 1.24 16.42
N LEU A 101 12.65 0.64 16.00
CA LEU A 101 13.48 -0.20 16.86
C LEU A 101 14.13 0.66 17.96
#